data_AF-A0A3P1Y3K4-F1
#
_entry.id   AF-A0A3P1Y3K4-F1
#
_cell.length_a   1.000
_cell.length_b   1.000
_cell.length_c   1.000
_cell.angle_alpha   90.00
_cell.angle_beta   90.00
_cell.angle_gamma   90.00
#
_symmetry.space_group_name_H-M   'P 1'
#
loop_
_entity.id
_entity.type
_entity.pdbx_description
1 polymer ?
#
loop_
_entity_poly.entity_id
_entity_poly.type
_entity_poly.pdbx_seq_one_letter_code
_entity_poly.pdbx_strand_id
1 'polypeptide(L)'
;MDAREMSIEELLDSAYESEDMAEVEELVRQALELDPENPEVLLLQADLTEDDEVRLPILLHALENARGVLEGEGVPEEAFAEDELGNVYLALLQRTAFTHFSLEDDERALESVRELLRHDLEDQGSVKSLYYRILIEKQDWAGILRETLQDEDRQLGWAYARLAASFMLAGEGKGGLDGAATMFWDALAMAPNVPFYMLGYFPDPVDDSEEEEEDFHFSLLFSDVWSLSHNLLNWFSRGVILFGLLSGRFGEESEDMLEILDSLGGRHEYERMEALPDEGDDATLIEALAANRCLAK
;
A
#
# COMPACT_ATOMS: atom_id res chain seq x y z
N MET A 1 10.79 -28.07 40.52
CA MET A 1 10.42 -28.27 39.11
C MET A 1 11.01 -27.05 38.44
N ASP A 2 12.24 -27.19 37.95
CA ASP A 2 12.98 -26.05 37.41
C ASP A 2 12.21 -25.53 36.20
N ALA A 3 11.85 -24.25 36.22
CA ALA A 3 11.45 -23.54 35.01
C ALA A 3 12.67 -23.62 34.09
N ARG A 4 12.52 -24.33 32.98
CA ARG A 4 13.56 -24.35 31.95
C ARG A 4 13.58 -22.93 31.38
N GLU A 5 14.66 -22.20 31.62
CA GLU A 5 14.89 -20.91 30.96
C GLU A 5 14.84 -21.18 29.45
N MET A 6 13.87 -20.56 28.77
CA MET A 6 13.75 -20.65 27.32
C MET A 6 14.91 -19.87 26.67
N SER A 7 15.43 -20.36 25.55
CA SER A 7 16.36 -19.57 24.73
C SER A 7 15.62 -18.44 24.02
N ILE A 8 16.38 -17.47 23.48
CA ILE A 8 15.81 -16.39 22.64
C ILE A 8 15.10 -16.98 21.42
N GLU A 9 15.69 -17.96 20.75
CA GLU A 9 15.10 -18.68 19.61
C GLU A 9 13.76 -19.33 19.99
N GLU A 10 13.70 -20.03 21.14
CA GLU A 10 12.44 -20.64 21.61
C GLU A 10 11.36 -19.59 21.94
N LEU A 11 11.75 -18.40 22.41
CA LEU A 11 10.83 -17.29 22.67
C LEU A 11 10.33 -16.64 21.38
N LEU A 12 11.20 -16.44 20.39
CA LEU A 12 10.85 -15.88 19.08
C LEU A 12 9.92 -16.82 18.31
N ASP A 13 10.24 -18.11 18.24
CA ASP A 13 9.38 -19.13 17.62
C ASP A 13 7.98 -19.11 18.24
N SER A 14 7.90 -19.06 19.57
CA SER A 14 6.62 -19.00 20.28
C SER A 14 5.85 -17.70 20.01
N ALA A 15 6.56 -16.58 19.82
CA ALA A 15 5.95 -15.30 19.52
C ALA A 15 5.35 -15.29 18.10
N TYR A 16 6.05 -15.85 17.11
CA TYR A 16 5.55 -15.97 15.74
C TYR A 16 4.37 -16.95 15.60
N GLU A 17 4.29 -17.98 16.44
CA GLU A 17 3.18 -18.94 16.44
C GLU A 17 1.94 -18.46 17.22
N SER A 18 2.05 -17.37 17.99
CA SER A 18 0.96 -16.87 18.82
C SER A 18 0.02 -15.93 18.08
N GLU A 19 -1.28 -16.19 18.19
CA GLU A 19 -2.35 -15.29 17.75
C GLU A 19 -2.78 -14.30 18.86
N ASP A 20 -2.28 -14.47 20.10
CA ASP A 20 -2.60 -13.59 21.24
C ASP A 20 -1.51 -12.52 21.40
N MET A 21 -1.86 -11.27 21.06
CA MET A 21 -0.98 -10.11 21.18
C MET A 21 -0.42 -9.93 22.60
N ALA A 22 -1.19 -10.24 23.65
CA ALA A 22 -0.70 -10.11 25.02
C ALA A 22 0.35 -11.18 25.37
N GLU A 23 0.27 -12.35 24.74
CA GLU A 23 1.30 -13.38 24.83
C GLU A 23 2.56 -12.96 24.07
N VAL A 24 2.42 -12.40 22.86
CA VAL A 24 3.55 -11.87 22.07
C VAL A 24 4.30 -10.78 22.85
N GLU A 25 3.59 -9.82 23.46
CA GLU A 25 4.20 -8.77 24.30
C GLU A 25 5.04 -9.35 25.44
N GLU A 26 4.52 -10.37 26.12
CA GLU A 26 5.20 -11.00 27.26
C GLU A 26 6.42 -11.81 26.82
N LEU A 27 6.35 -12.51 25.68
CA LEU A 27 7.48 -13.24 25.10
C LEU A 27 8.60 -12.29 24.65
N VAL A 28 8.26 -11.20 23.96
CA VAL A 28 9.21 -10.15 23.57
C VAL A 28 9.88 -9.54 24.80
N ARG A 29 9.10 -9.26 25.85
CA ARG A 29 9.63 -8.73 27.12
C ARG A 29 10.66 -9.69 27.75
N GLN A 30 10.37 -10.99 27.77
CA GLN A 30 11.30 -12.00 28.29
C GLN A 30 12.56 -12.11 27.43
N ALA A 31 12.43 -12.05 26.11
CA ALA A 31 13.57 -12.11 25.18
C ALA A 31 14.51 -10.89 25.35
N LEU A 32 13.95 -9.69 25.53
CA LEU A 32 14.73 -8.47 25.81
C LEU A 32 15.44 -8.50 27.17
N GLU A 33 14.94 -9.24 28.16
CA GLU A 33 15.66 -9.44 29.43
C GLU A 33 16.91 -10.30 29.26
N LEU A 34 16.91 -11.21 28.28
CA LEU A 34 18.05 -12.08 27.96
C LEU A 34 19.07 -11.39 27.07
N ASP A 35 18.60 -10.72 26.01
CA ASP A 35 19.43 -9.93 25.10
C ASP A 35 18.69 -8.65 24.65
N PRO A 36 18.98 -7.50 25.28
CA PRO A 36 18.35 -6.23 24.94
C PRO A 36 18.71 -5.70 23.56
N GLU A 37 19.77 -6.22 22.93
CA GLU A 37 20.32 -5.70 21.69
C GLU A 37 20.01 -6.60 20.49
N ASN A 38 19.26 -7.67 20.70
CA ASN A 38 18.88 -8.61 19.64
C ASN A 38 17.99 -7.92 18.59
N PRO A 39 18.42 -7.82 17.31
CA PRO A 39 17.68 -7.06 16.30
C PRO A 39 16.30 -7.61 15.97
N GLU A 40 16.10 -8.93 16.03
CA GLU A 40 14.82 -9.58 15.72
C GLU A 40 13.81 -9.37 16.85
N VAL A 41 14.27 -9.44 18.10
CA VAL A 41 13.42 -9.11 19.26
C VAL A 41 13.03 -7.63 19.24
N LEU A 42 13.96 -6.74 18.88
CA LEU A 42 13.68 -5.30 18.74
C LEU A 42 12.74 -5.00 17.57
N LEU A 43 12.80 -5.78 16.48
CA LEU A 43 11.84 -5.72 15.38
C LEU A 43 10.42 -6.03 15.90
N LEU A 44 10.24 -7.14 16.62
CA LEU A 44 8.95 -7.47 17.23
C LEU A 44 8.48 -6.41 18.25
N GLN A 45 9.40 -5.86 19.05
CA GLN A 45 9.06 -4.75 19.95
C GLN A 45 8.55 -3.52 19.19
N ALA A 46 9.16 -3.19 18.05
CA ALA A 46 8.74 -2.08 17.22
C ALA A 46 7.35 -2.32 16.60
N ASP A 47 7.07 -3.54 16.13
CA ASP A 47 5.78 -3.92 15.58
C ASP A 47 4.66 -3.80 16.64
N LEU A 48 4.96 -4.10 17.91
CA LEU A 48 4.05 -3.91 19.07
C LEU A 48 3.89 -2.45 19.53
N THR A 49 4.75 -1.53 19.08
CA THR A 49 4.75 -0.14 19.58
C THR A 49 3.84 0.73 18.71
N GLU A 50 2.68 1.15 19.20
CA GLU A 50 1.72 1.95 18.39
C GLU A 50 2.22 3.36 18.02
N ASP A 51 2.98 4.02 18.90
CA ASP A 51 3.43 5.40 18.71
C ASP A 51 4.70 5.47 17.84
N ASP A 52 4.58 6.05 16.65
CA ASP A 52 5.68 6.18 15.69
C ASP A 52 6.88 6.98 16.23
N GLU A 53 6.67 7.95 17.13
CA GLU A 53 7.76 8.71 17.76
C GLU A 53 8.58 7.84 18.72
N VAL A 54 7.98 6.78 19.27
CA VAL A 54 8.64 5.79 20.14
C VAL A 54 9.20 4.63 19.34
N ARG A 55 8.47 4.19 18.30
CA ARG A 55 8.85 3.10 17.40
C ARG A 55 10.12 3.43 16.62
N LEU A 56 10.24 4.64 16.07
CA LEU A 56 11.36 5.00 15.20
C LEU A 56 12.74 4.85 15.88
N PRO A 57 12.98 5.38 17.10
CA PRO A 57 14.25 5.16 17.80
C PRO A 57 14.60 3.68 18.02
N ILE A 58 13.61 2.82 18.29
CA ILE A 58 13.82 1.37 18.48
C ILE A 58 14.33 0.76 17.17
N LEU A 59 13.64 1.06 16.05
CA LEU A 59 14.00 0.55 14.73
C LEU A 59 15.39 1.01 14.29
N LEU A 60 15.72 2.29 14.46
CA LEU A 60 17.03 2.83 14.09
C LEU A 60 18.17 2.19 14.88
N HIS A 61 17.94 1.95 16.18
CA HIS A 61 18.89 1.26 17.04
C HIS A 61 19.12 -0.20 16.61
N ALA A 62 18.03 -0.93 16.34
CA ALA A 62 18.09 -2.30 15.84
C ALA A 62 18.79 -2.39 14.48
N LEU A 63 18.54 -1.44 13.57
CA LEU A 63 19.21 -1.33 12.27
C LEU A 63 20.72 -1.13 12.41
N GLU A 64 21.16 -0.22 13.27
CA GLU A 64 22.58 0.03 13.52
C GLU A 64 23.27 -1.22 14.06
N ASN A 65 22.63 -1.92 14.99
CA ASN A 65 23.13 -3.18 15.55
C ASN A 65 23.24 -4.28 14.49
N ALA A 66 22.16 -4.54 13.75
CA ALA A 66 22.15 -5.57 12.70
C ALA A 66 23.20 -5.29 11.63
N ARG A 67 23.28 -4.04 11.14
CA ARG A 67 24.28 -3.62 10.16
C ARG A 67 25.70 -3.80 10.70
N GLY A 68 25.96 -3.41 11.94
CA GLY A 68 27.28 -3.57 12.56
C GLY A 68 27.74 -5.02 12.66
N VAL A 69 26.83 -5.96 12.93
CA VAL A 69 27.12 -7.40 12.94
C VAL A 69 27.39 -7.92 11.53
N LEU A 70 26.52 -7.61 10.56
CA LEU A 70 26.69 -8.00 9.15
C LEU A 70 28.03 -7.52 8.58
N GLU A 71 28.39 -6.25 8.83
CA GLU A 71 29.68 -5.68 8.42
C GLU A 71 30.85 -6.35 9.15
N GLY A 72 30.71 -6.65 10.44
CA GLY A 72 31.72 -7.33 11.25
C GLY A 72 32.00 -8.77 10.80
N GLU A 73 30.97 -9.46 10.33
CA GLU A 73 31.05 -10.81 9.75
C GLU A 73 31.49 -10.79 8.28
N GLY A 74 31.49 -9.61 7.65
CA GLY A 74 31.90 -9.42 6.26
C GLY A 74 30.87 -9.93 5.27
N VAL A 75 29.59 -9.95 5.66
CA VAL A 75 28.47 -10.29 4.77
C VAL A 75 28.31 -9.14 3.76
N PRO A 76 28.41 -9.41 2.45
CA PRO A 76 28.20 -8.38 1.43
C PRO A 76 26.71 -7.98 1.35
N GLU A 77 26.43 -6.71 1.07
CA GLU A 77 25.06 -6.15 0.98
C GLU A 77 24.19 -6.91 -0.03
N GLU A 78 24.78 -7.39 -1.13
CA GLU A 78 24.07 -8.17 -2.14
C GLU A 78 23.57 -9.53 -1.63
N ALA A 79 24.11 -10.03 -0.51
CA ALA A 79 23.72 -11.29 0.09
C ALA A 79 22.72 -11.13 1.26
N PHE A 80 22.31 -9.91 1.61
CA PHE A 80 21.44 -9.69 2.78
C PHE A 80 20.11 -10.45 2.68
N ALA A 81 19.49 -10.54 1.49
CA ALA A 81 18.25 -11.29 1.32
C ALA A 81 18.42 -12.82 1.49
N GLU A 82 19.65 -13.33 1.39
CA GLU A 82 19.97 -14.76 1.55
C GLU A 82 20.48 -15.09 2.96
N ASP A 83 20.74 -14.08 3.79
CA ASP A 83 21.27 -14.20 5.14
C ASP A 83 20.16 -14.06 6.20
N GLU A 84 20.23 -14.83 7.29
CA GLU A 84 19.20 -14.80 8.34
C GLU A 84 19.10 -13.41 9.00
N LEU A 85 20.24 -12.84 9.43
CA LEU A 85 20.27 -11.49 10.01
C LEU A 85 20.06 -10.42 8.94
N GLY A 86 20.50 -10.66 7.70
CA GLY A 86 20.24 -9.80 6.56
C GLY A 86 18.75 -9.65 6.27
N ASN A 87 17.95 -10.72 6.38
CA ASN A 87 16.49 -10.65 6.26
C ASN A 87 15.86 -9.82 7.40
N VAL A 88 16.32 -9.99 8.64
CA VAL A 88 15.89 -9.15 9.77
C VAL A 88 16.24 -7.69 9.53
N TYR A 89 17.44 -7.40 9.01
CA TYR A 89 17.87 -6.05 8.64
C TYR A 89 16.96 -5.42 7.59
N LEU A 90 16.62 -6.16 6.52
CA LEU A 90 15.73 -5.67 5.46
C LEU A 90 14.30 -5.43 5.97
N ALA A 91 13.79 -6.31 6.84
CA ALA A 91 12.51 -6.10 7.52
C ALA A 91 12.52 -4.83 8.38
N LEU A 92 13.55 -4.65 9.23
CA LEU A 92 13.74 -3.44 10.02
C LEU A 92 13.80 -2.17 9.16
N LEU A 93 14.46 -2.24 8.00
CA LEU A 93 14.61 -1.12 7.08
C LEU A 93 13.26 -0.76 6.43
N GLN A 94 12.45 -1.76 6.09
CA GLN A 94 11.08 -1.59 5.61
C GLN A 94 10.22 -0.91 6.67
N ARG A 95 10.18 -1.41 7.91
CA ARG A 95 9.42 -0.77 9.00
C ARG A 95 9.88 0.67 9.22
N THR A 96 11.19 0.91 9.20
CA THR A 96 11.77 2.25 9.33
C THR A 96 11.33 3.19 8.22
N ALA A 97 11.27 2.69 6.97
CA ALA A 97 10.79 3.47 5.84
C ALA A 97 9.33 3.92 6.02
N PHE A 98 8.45 2.99 6.43
CA PHE A 98 7.05 3.29 6.71
C PHE A 98 6.89 4.25 7.89
N THR A 99 7.61 4.03 9.00
CA THR A 99 7.56 4.93 10.16
C THR A 99 8.07 6.33 9.83
N HIS A 100 9.15 6.47 9.05
CA HIS A 100 9.58 7.79 8.57
C HIS A 100 8.51 8.46 7.71
N PHE A 101 7.85 7.71 6.84
CA PHE A 101 6.77 8.24 6.00
C PHE A 101 5.58 8.71 6.84
N SER A 102 5.14 7.92 7.84
CA SER A 102 4.07 8.32 8.77
C SER A 102 4.40 9.58 9.57
N LEU A 103 5.68 9.81 9.87
CA LEU A 103 6.18 11.02 10.53
C LEU A 103 6.45 12.19 9.56
N GLU A 104 6.00 12.08 8.31
CA GLU A 104 6.17 13.07 7.23
C GLU A 104 7.65 13.38 6.88
N ASP A 105 8.59 12.47 7.21
CA ASP A 105 10.00 12.55 6.82
C ASP A 105 10.24 11.84 5.48
N ASP A 106 9.67 12.40 4.41
CA ASP A 106 9.72 11.86 3.04
C ASP A 106 11.15 11.65 2.53
N GLU A 107 12.11 12.46 2.98
CA GLU A 107 13.50 12.35 2.53
C GLU A 107 14.15 11.09 3.08
N ARG A 108 13.98 10.82 4.38
CA ARG A 108 14.48 9.60 5.01
C ARG A 108 13.74 8.36 4.56
N ALA A 109 12.41 8.44 4.43
CA ALA A 109 11.63 7.35 3.88
C ALA A 109 12.13 6.98 2.47
N LEU A 110 12.40 7.97 1.61
CA LEU A 110 12.90 7.72 0.26
C LEU A 110 14.32 7.14 0.22
N GLU A 111 15.19 7.54 1.16
CA GLU A 111 16.52 6.94 1.32
C GLU A 111 16.42 5.45 1.60
N SER A 112 15.62 5.06 2.60
CA SER A 112 15.41 3.67 3.00
C SER A 112 14.75 2.84 1.90
N VAL A 113 13.70 3.36 1.25
CA VAL A 113 13.03 2.66 0.15
C VAL A 113 13.97 2.43 -1.04
N ARG A 114 14.83 3.39 -1.37
CA ARG A 114 15.82 3.20 -2.45
C ARG A 114 16.92 2.20 -2.11
N GLU A 115 17.19 1.99 -0.83
CA GLU A 115 18.06 0.91 -0.39
C GLU A 115 17.34 -0.43 -0.56
N LEU A 116 16.11 -0.57 -0.03
CA LEU A 116 15.28 -1.76 -0.18
C LEU A 116 15.12 -2.21 -1.65
N LEU A 117 14.86 -1.28 -2.57
CA LEU A 117 14.69 -1.56 -4.00
C LEU A 117 15.95 -2.10 -4.71
N ARG A 118 17.11 -2.14 -4.06
CA ARG A 118 18.32 -2.79 -4.60
C ARG A 118 18.35 -4.30 -4.33
N HIS A 119 17.50 -4.77 -3.43
CA HIS A 119 17.42 -6.16 -3.02
C HIS A 119 16.25 -6.86 -3.70
N ASP A 120 16.40 -8.17 -3.93
CA ASP A 120 15.33 -9.05 -4.40
C ASP A 120 14.51 -9.49 -3.19
N LEU A 121 13.49 -8.69 -2.85
CA LEU A 121 12.63 -8.89 -1.68
C LEU A 121 11.45 -9.77 -2.04
N GLU A 122 11.03 -10.62 -1.11
CA GLU A 122 9.81 -11.43 -1.26
C GLU A 122 8.57 -10.55 -1.42
N ASP A 123 8.39 -9.55 -0.54
CA ASP A 123 7.35 -8.51 -0.69
C ASP A 123 7.94 -7.21 -1.27
N GLN A 124 8.17 -7.21 -2.58
CA GLN A 124 8.56 -5.99 -3.29
C GLN A 124 7.37 -5.03 -3.51
N GLY A 125 6.14 -5.51 -3.35
CA GLY A 125 4.90 -4.79 -3.66
C GLY A 125 4.62 -3.63 -2.73
N SER A 126 4.72 -3.85 -1.42
CA SER A 126 4.54 -2.80 -0.42
C SER A 126 5.64 -1.73 -0.53
N VAL A 127 6.89 -2.14 -0.76
CA VAL A 127 8.04 -1.24 -0.91
C VAL A 127 7.88 -0.34 -2.14
N LYS A 128 7.48 -0.89 -3.29
CA LYS A 128 7.21 -0.10 -4.51
C LYS A 128 6.01 0.82 -4.32
N SER A 129 4.97 0.37 -3.61
CA SER A 129 3.81 1.21 -3.31
C SER A 129 4.19 2.42 -2.45
N LEU A 130 5.01 2.22 -1.42
CA LEU A 130 5.56 3.32 -0.62
C LEU A 130 6.48 4.24 -1.44
N TYR A 131 7.33 3.69 -2.31
CA TYR A 131 8.17 4.49 -3.22
C TYR A 131 7.34 5.48 -4.04
N TYR A 132 6.32 4.98 -4.73
CA TYR A 132 5.46 5.82 -5.54
C TYR A 132 4.64 6.79 -4.70
N ARG A 133 4.19 6.38 -3.52
CA ARG A 133 3.48 7.26 -2.58
C ARG A 133 4.36 8.45 -2.16
N ILE A 134 5.63 8.24 -1.84
CA ILE A 134 6.56 9.32 -1.51
C ILE A 134 6.78 10.27 -2.72
N LEU A 135 6.82 9.74 -3.95
CA LEU A 135 6.91 10.59 -5.14
C LEU A 135 5.66 11.47 -5.33
N ILE A 136 4.48 10.97 -4.96
CA ILE A 136 3.22 11.72 -4.95
C ILE A 136 3.30 12.87 -3.95
N GLU A 137 3.78 12.64 -2.73
CA GLU A 137 3.98 13.71 -1.73
C GLU A 137 4.92 14.80 -2.22
N LYS A 138 5.98 14.41 -2.93
CA LYS A 138 6.91 15.32 -3.59
C LYS A 138 6.34 16.02 -4.82
N GLN A 139 5.14 15.65 -5.26
CA GLN A 139 4.44 16.17 -6.44
C GLN A 139 5.27 16.12 -7.73
N ASP A 140 6.21 15.17 -7.84
CA ASP A 140 6.99 14.97 -9.07
C ASP A 140 6.20 14.14 -10.09
N TRP A 141 5.07 14.69 -10.56
CA TRP A 141 4.16 14.00 -11.48
C TRP A 141 4.85 13.53 -12.76
N ALA A 142 5.76 14.34 -13.30
CA ALA A 142 6.52 13.97 -14.49
C ALA A 142 7.58 12.91 -14.19
N GLY A 143 8.18 12.92 -12.99
CA GLY A 143 9.02 11.84 -12.47
C GLY A 143 8.26 10.53 -12.40
N ILE A 144 7.10 10.51 -11.74
CA ILE A 144 6.26 9.31 -11.60
C ILE A 144 5.97 8.66 -12.96
N LEU A 145 5.56 9.44 -13.97
CA LEU A 145 5.33 8.90 -15.31
C LEU A 145 6.59 8.36 -16.00
N ARG A 146 7.78 8.84 -15.65
CA ARG A 146 9.05 8.30 -16.18
C ARG A 146 9.48 7.03 -15.47
N GLU A 147 9.35 6.98 -14.14
CA GLU A 147 9.67 5.80 -13.34
C GLU A 147 8.75 4.63 -13.72
N THR A 148 7.45 4.88 -13.83
CA THR A 148 6.46 3.86 -14.23
C THR A 148 6.64 3.32 -15.64
N LEU A 149 7.40 3.98 -16.52
CA LEU A 149 7.78 3.44 -17.83
C LEU A 149 8.93 2.44 -17.76
N GLN A 150 9.74 2.48 -16.70
CA GLN A 150 10.90 1.62 -16.48
C GLN A 150 10.59 0.45 -15.54
N ASP A 151 9.48 0.52 -14.80
CA ASP A 151 9.03 -0.54 -13.89
C ASP A 151 8.31 -1.66 -14.64
N GLU A 152 8.85 -2.88 -14.55
CA GLU A 152 8.36 -4.05 -15.28
C GLU A 152 7.27 -4.83 -14.52
N ASP A 153 7.24 -4.74 -13.18
CA ASP A 153 6.36 -5.58 -12.34
C ASP A 153 4.94 -5.04 -12.22
N ARG A 154 4.74 -3.73 -12.50
CA ARG A 154 3.43 -3.09 -12.70
C ARG A 154 2.37 -3.42 -11.63
N GLN A 155 2.74 -3.31 -10.36
CA GLN A 155 1.86 -3.56 -9.21
C GLN A 155 0.91 -2.38 -8.91
N LEU A 156 0.06 -2.49 -7.87
CA LEU A 156 -0.96 -1.48 -7.56
C LEU A 156 -0.37 -0.07 -7.35
N GLY A 157 0.72 0.06 -6.60
CA GLY A 157 1.41 1.34 -6.43
C GLY A 157 1.81 2.00 -7.75
N TRP A 158 2.29 1.21 -8.72
CA TRP A 158 2.59 1.68 -10.07
C TRP A 158 1.33 2.19 -10.78
N ALA A 159 0.22 1.44 -10.71
CA ALA A 159 -1.02 1.75 -11.42
C ALA A 159 -1.65 3.05 -10.89
N TYR A 160 -1.84 3.14 -9.58
CA TYR A 160 -2.51 4.29 -8.95
C TYR A 160 -1.65 5.55 -8.96
N ALA A 161 -0.33 5.45 -8.84
CA ALA A 161 0.54 6.62 -8.96
C ALA A 161 0.58 7.16 -10.39
N ARG A 162 0.65 6.28 -11.39
CA ARG A 162 0.59 6.67 -12.80
C ARG A 162 -0.75 7.35 -13.12
N LEU A 163 -1.85 6.81 -12.61
CA LEU A 163 -3.19 7.40 -12.70
C LEU A 163 -3.23 8.82 -12.12
N ALA A 164 -2.82 8.98 -10.85
CA ALA A 164 -2.80 10.28 -10.18
C ALA A 164 -1.93 11.29 -10.94
N ALA A 165 -0.71 10.91 -11.33
CA ALA A 165 0.20 11.77 -12.07
C ALA A 165 -0.37 12.18 -13.44
N SER A 166 -1.01 11.26 -14.16
CA SER A 166 -1.65 11.56 -15.45
C SER A 166 -2.80 12.54 -15.31
N PHE A 167 -3.63 12.40 -14.28
CA PHE A 167 -4.71 13.34 -14.01
C PHE A 167 -4.17 14.73 -13.67
N MET A 168 -3.22 14.80 -12.74
CA MET A 168 -2.65 16.06 -12.26
C MET A 168 -2.01 16.86 -13.41
N LEU A 169 -1.27 16.18 -14.30
CA LEU A 169 -0.68 16.83 -15.49
C LEU A 169 -1.73 17.26 -16.53
N ALA A 170 -2.82 16.51 -16.69
CA ALA A 170 -3.90 16.90 -17.60
C ALA A 170 -4.62 18.17 -17.10
N GLY A 171 -4.90 18.25 -15.79
CA GLY A 171 -5.51 19.43 -15.15
C GLY A 171 -4.69 20.72 -15.25
N GLU A 172 -3.37 20.62 -15.40
CA GLU A 172 -2.47 21.75 -15.69
C GLU A 172 -2.49 22.24 -17.15
N GLY A 173 -3.42 21.76 -17.98
CA GLY A 173 -3.57 22.16 -19.37
C GLY A 173 -2.59 21.49 -20.33
N LYS A 174 -1.98 20.35 -19.94
CA LYS A 174 -1.05 19.57 -20.79
C LYS A 174 -1.72 18.46 -21.61
N GLY A 175 -3.03 18.23 -21.47
CA GLY A 175 -3.76 17.20 -22.22
C GLY A 175 -5.24 17.11 -21.86
N GLY A 176 -5.96 16.18 -22.51
CA GLY A 176 -7.30 15.77 -22.09
C GLY A 176 -7.25 14.62 -21.07
N LEU A 177 -8.37 14.29 -20.44
CA LEU A 177 -8.46 13.24 -19.41
C LEU A 177 -8.42 11.82 -19.97
N ASP A 178 -8.34 11.65 -21.29
CA ASP A 178 -8.27 10.34 -21.96
C ASP A 178 -7.23 9.39 -21.37
N GLY A 179 -6.00 9.87 -21.18
CA GLY A 179 -4.92 9.05 -20.63
C GLY A 179 -5.16 8.63 -19.19
N ALA A 180 -5.67 9.55 -18.36
CA ALA A 180 -6.02 9.27 -16.98
C ALA A 180 -7.20 8.28 -16.90
N ALA A 181 -8.21 8.44 -17.76
CA ALA A 181 -9.35 7.53 -17.82
C ALA A 181 -8.92 6.10 -18.19
N THR A 182 -8.03 5.94 -19.17
CA THR A 182 -7.47 4.60 -19.48
C THR A 182 -6.76 4.01 -18.27
N MET A 183 -5.90 4.78 -17.61
CA MET A 183 -5.17 4.32 -16.42
C MET A 183 -6.08 4.01 -15.24
N PHE A 184 -7.21 4.71 -15.11
CA PHE A 184 -8.22 4.43 -14.09
C PHE A 184 -8.79 3.03 -14.27
N TRP A 185 -9.22 2.70 -15.48
CA TRP A 185 -9.77 1.37 -15.78
C TRP A 185 -8.71 0.27 -15.69
N ASP A 186 -7.47 0.54 -16.12
CA ASP A 186 -6.35 -0.39 -15.94
C ASP A 186 -6.09 -0.69 -14.45
N ALA A 187 -6.06 0.33 -13.59
CA ALA A 187 -5.84 0.17 -12.15
C ALA A 187 -7.00 -0.57 -11.46
N LEU A 188 -8.24 -0.24 -11.84
CA LEU A 188 -9.43 -0.90 -11.33
C LEU A 188 -9.48 -2.39 -11.72
N ALA A 189 -9.01 -2.75 -12.92
CA ALA A 189 -8.96 -4.14 -13.36
C ALA A 189 -7.99 -5.00 -12.55
N MET A 190 -6.99 -4.39 -11.92
CA MET A 190 -6.02 -5.11 -11.08
C MET A 190 -6.61 -5.48 -9.72
N ALA A 191 -7.33 -4.55 -9.09
CA ALA A 191 -7.98 -4.75 -7.79
C ALA A 191 -9.30 -3.97 -7.76
N PRO A 192 -10.43 -4.58 -8.16
CA PRO A 192 -11.70 -3.90 -8.32
C PRO A 192 -12.29 -3.32 -7.02
N ASN A 193 -11.92 -3.87 -5.86
CA ASN A 193 -12.47 -3.45 -4.57
C ASN A 193 -11.65 -2.34 -3.90
N VAL A 194 -10.35 -2.24 -4.20
CA VAL A 194 -9.43 -1.24 -3.63
C VAL A 194 -9.98 0.20 -3.64
N PRO A 195 -10.52 0.74 -4.75
CA PRO A 195 -11.06 2.09 -4.76
C PRO A 195 -12.27 2.32 -3.85
N PHE A 196 -13.00 1.26 -3.50
CA PHE A 196 -14.14 1.35 -2.59
C PHE A 196 -13.67 1.49 -1.15
N TYR A 197 -12.62 0.77 -0.74
CA TYR A 197 -11.97 1.00 0.56
C TYR A 197 -11.31 2.39 0.60
N MET A 198 -10.60 2.81 -0.45
CA MET A 198 -9.97 4.14 -0.53
C MET A 198 -10.97 5.29 -0.31
N LEU A 199 -12.21 5.15 -0.79
CA LEU A 199 -13.27 6.15 -0.65
C LEU A 199 -14.17 5.93 0.58
N GLY A 200 -13.93 4.87 1.37
CA GLY A 200 -14.72 4.52 2.54
C GLY A 200 -16.14 4.05 2.24
N TYR A 201 -16.39 3.49 1.04
CA TYR A 201 -17.67 2.86 0.70
C TYR A 201 -17.80 1.45 1.27
N PHE A 202 -16.68 0.74 1.36
CA PHE A 202 -16.64 -0.58 1.99
C PHE A 202 -16.19 -0.42 3.44
N PRO A 203 -16.77 -1.21 4.38
CA PRO A 203 -16.28 -1.27 5.74
C PRO A 203 -14.89 -1.92 5.79
N ASP A 204 -14.24 -1.79 6.93
CA ASP A 204 -13.03 -2.55 7.21
C ASP A 204 -13.31 -4.06 7.07
N PRO A 205 -12.39 -4.81 6.46
CA PRO A 205 -12.49 -6.26 6.32
C PRO A 205 -12.64 -6.95 7.70
N VAL A 206 -13.49 -7.98 7.82
CA VAL A 206 -13.66 -8.81 9.02
C VAL A 206 -13.58 -10.29 8.63
N ASP A 207 -12.53 -10.98 9.10
CA ASP A 207 -12.22 -12.39 8.82
C ASP A 207 -11.93 -12.70 7.33
N ASP A 208 -11.05 -11.91 6.70
CA ASP A 208 -10.82 -11.97 5.25
C ASP A 208 -9.56 -12.75 4.85
N SER A 209 -9.46 -13.03 3.55
CA SER A 209 -8.28 -13.66 2.97
C SER A 209 -7.08 -12.70 2.95
N GLU A 210 -5.85 -13.24 2.99
CA GLU A 210 -4.60 -12.47 2.86
C GLU A 210 -4.64 -11.44 1.71
N GLU A 211 -5.18 -11.82 0.54
CA GLU A 211 -5.32 -10.93 -0.62
C GLU A 211 -6.20 -9.70 -0.36
N GLU A 212 -7.29 -9.87 0.39
CA GLU A 212 -8.23 -8.78 0.71
C GLU A 212 -7.67 -7.87 1.81
N GLU A 213 -6.89 -8.43 2.74
CA GLU A 213 -6.14 -7.68 3.74
C GLU A 213 -5.03 -6.83 3.10
N GLU A 214 -4.29 -7.38 2.13
CA GLU A 214 -3.30 -6.64 1.33
C GLU A 214 -3.94 -5.48 0.54
N ASP A 215 -5.06 -5.73 -0.12
CA ASP A 215 -5.83 -4.71 -0.85
C ASP A 215 -6.30 -3.60 0.09
N PHE A 216 -6.79 -3.94 1.28
CA PHE A 216 -7.20 -2.99 2.29
C PHE A 216 -6.02 -2.15 2.80
N HIS A 217 -4.89 -2.76 3.16
CA HIS A 217 -3.69 -2.04 3.58
C HIS A 217 -3.15 -1.11 2.50
N PHE A 218 -3.15 -1.55 1.24
CA PHE A 218 -2.81 -0.69 0.10
C PHE A 218 -3.77 0.50 -0.02
N SER A 219 -5.08 0.27 0.19
CA SER A 219 -6.09 1.32 0.12
C SER A 219 -5.86 2.42 1.16
N LEU A 220 -5.46 2.05 2.39
CA LEU A 220 -5.13 2.99 3.45
C LEU A 220 -3.94 3.87 3.05
N LEU A 221 -2.89 3.24 2.49
CA LEU A 221 -1.68 3.92 2.01
C LEU A 221 -1.94 4.89 0.84
N PHE A 222 -3.09 4.87 0.18
CA PHE A 222 -3.38 5.75 -0.97
C PHE A 222 -4.67 6.57 -0.84
N SER A 223 -5.43 6.39 0.24
CA SER A 223 -6.78 6.95 0.43
C SER A 223 -6.85 8.48 0.29
N ASP A 224 -5.88 9.20 0.86
CA ASP A 224 -5.80 10.66 0.89
C ASP A 224 -5.22 11.28 -0.39
N VAL A 225 -4.57 10.49 -1.27
CA VAL A 225 -4.06 10.95 -2.58
C VAL A 225 -5.17 11.60 -3.39
N TRP A 226 -6.38 11.03 -3.36
CA TRP A 226 -7.52 11.54 -4.14
C TRP A 226 -8.01 12.90 -3.63
N SER A 227 -7.71 13.23 -2.38
CA SER A 227 -8.07 14.51 -1.75
C SER A 227 -7.06 15.64 -2.02
N LEU A 228 -5.97 15.37 -2.76
CA LEU A 228 -4.99 16.40 -3.18
C LEU A 228 -5.64 17.56 -3.96
N SER A 229 -6.76 17.30 -4.66
CA SER A 229 -7.60 18.37 -5.18
C SER A 229 -9.07 17.94 -5.27
N HIS A 230 -9.97 18.91 -5.14
CA HIS A 230 -11.41 18.66 -5.27
C HIS A 230 -11.79 18.09 -6.64
N ASN A 231 -11.10 18.50 -7.71
CA ASN A 231 -11.34 17.98 -9.06
C ASN A 231 -10.92 16.50 -9.18
N LEU A 232 -9.77 16.14 -8.59
CA LEU A 232 -9.30 14.75 -8.57
C LEU A 232 -10.28 13.87 -7.81
N LEU A 233 -10.67 14.26 -6.59
CA LEU A 233 -11.62 13.52 -5.78
C LEU A 233 -12.94 13.30 -6.52
N ASN A 234 -13.56 14.37 -7.02
CA ASN A 234 -14.84 14.27 -7.74
C ASN A 234 -14.74 13.38 -8.98
N TRP A 235 -13.63 13.46 -9.73
CA TRP A 235 -13.42 12.67 -10.93
C TRP A 235 -13.18 11.18 -10.60
N PHE A 236 -12.36 10.89 -9.59
CA PHE A 236 -12.09 9.54 -9.12
C PHE A 236 -13.36 8.90 -8.55
N SER A 237 -14.07 9.58 -7.65
CA SER A 237 -15.36 9.13 -7.11
C SER A 237 -16.38 8.88 -8.20
N ARG A 238 -16.49 9.74 -9.22
CA ARG A 238 -17.39 9.51 -10.36
C ARG A 238 -17.12 8.17 -11.03
N GLY A 239 -15.85 7.80 -11.20
CA GLY A 239 -15.45 6.52 -11.78
C GLY A 239 -15.83 5.32 -10.92
N VAL A 240 -15.51 5.38 -9.63
CA VAL A 240 -15.79 4.31 -8.66
C VAL A 240 -17.29 4.09 -8.51
N ILE A 241 -18.07 5.17 -8.37
CA ILE A 241 -19.52 5.09 -8.24
C ILE A 241 -20.16 4.54 -9.52
N LEU A 242 -19.72 5.00 -10.69
CA LEU A 242 -20.22 4.49 -11.97
C LEU A 242 -20.02 2.98 -12.07
N PHE A 243 -18.82 2.49 -11.75
CA PHE A 243 -18.53 1.06 -11.75
C PHE A 243 -19.37 0.32 -10.70
N GLY A 244 -19.39 0.82 -9.45
CA GLY A 244 -20.10 0.17 -8.35
C GLY A 244 -21.61 0.02 -8.58
N LEU A 245 -22.25 1.01 -9.21
CA LEU A 245 -23.66 0.92 -9.61
C LEU A 245 -23.87 -0.14 -10.68
N LEU A 246 -23.05 -0.15 -11.73
CA LEU A 246 -23.17 -1.08 -12.86
C LEU A 246 -22.83 -2.53 -12.46
N SER A 247 -21.95 -2.72 -11.49
CA SER A 247 -21.61 -4.04 -10.95
C SER A 247 -22.52 -4.48 -9.79
N GLY A 248 -23.46 -3.63 -9.35
CA GLY A 248 -24.38 -3.94 -8.25
C GLY A 248 -23.75 -3.97 -6.85
N ARG A 249 -22.59 -3.33 -6.64
CA ARG A 249 -21.85 -3.33 -5.36
C ARG A 249 -22.55 -2.58 -4.23
N PHE A 250 -23.39 -1.59 -4.56
CA PHE A 250 -24.04 -0.75 -3.56
C PHE A 250 -25.34 -1.33 -2.99
N GLY A 251 -25.91 -2.39 -3.59
CA GLY A 251 -27.12 -3.04 -3.08
C GLY A 251 -28.26 -2.06 -2.82
N GLU A 252 -28.70 -1.95 -1.55
CA GLU A 252 -29.79 -1.07 -1.12
C GLU A 252 -29.45 0.43 -1.25
N GLU A 253 -28.17 0.81 -1.25
CA GLU A 253 -27.72 2.22 -1.37
C GLU A 253 -27.63 2.71 -2.82
N SER A 254 -27.97 1.88 -3.81
CA SER A 254 -27.81 2.20 -5.23
C SER A 254 -28.57 3.46 -5.66
N GLU A 255 -29.74 3.75 -5.08
CA GLU A 255 -30.50 4.97 -5.40
C GLU A 255 -29.76 6.24 -4.95
N ASP A 256 -29.24 6.24 -3.72
CA ASP A 256 -28.48 7.36 -3.15
C ASP A 256 -27.18 7.58 -3.93
N MET A 257 -26.49 6.49 -4.28
CA MET A 257 -25.25 6.54 -5.06
C MET A 257 -25.48 7.06 -6.48
N LEU A 258 -26.64 6.77 -7.08
CA LEU A 258 -27.02 7.34 -8.38
C LEU A 258 -27.28 8.85 -8.31
N GLU A 259 -27.85 9.36 -7.21
CA GLU A 259 -27.99 10.81 -6.98
C GLU A 259 -26.62 11.49 -6.86
N ILE A 260 -25.69 10.87 -6.12
CA ILE A 260 -24.31 11.37 -6.02
C ILE A 260 -23.64 11.36 -7.39
N LEU A 261 -23.77 10.28 -8.16
CA LEU A 261 -23.20 10.20 -9.51
C LEU A 261 -23.76 11.29 -10.44
N ASP A 262 -25.06 11.59 -10.35
CA ASP A 262 -25.69 12.68 -11.12
C ASP A 262 -25.09 14.05 -10.75
N SER A 263 -24.88 14.30 -9.45
CA SER A 263 -24.23 15.52 -8.98
C SER A 263 -22.79 15.69 -9.49
N LEU A 264 -22.10 14.57 -9.72
CA LEU A 264 -20.75 14.51 -10.32
C LEU A 264 -20.78 14.52 -11.86
N GLY A 265 -21.96 14.60 -12.48
CA GLY A 265 -22.14 14.65 -13.93
C GLY A 265 -22.01 13.30 -14.64
N GLY A 266 -22.13 12.18 -13.92
CA GLY A 266 -22.00 10.82 -14.45
C GLY A 266 -23.30 10.13 -14.89
N ARG A 267 -24.46 10.78 -14.72
CA ARG A 267 -25.78 10.19 -15.01
C ARG A 267 -25.91 9.71 -16.46
N HIS A 268 -25.45 10.52 -17.42
CA HIS A 268 -25.56 10.17 -18.83
C HIS A 268 -24.66 8.98 -19.21
N GLU A 269 -23.47 8.87 -18.62
CA GLU A 269 -22.63 7.68 -18.78
C GLU A 269 -23.29 6.45 -18.19
N TYR A 270 -23.85 6.54 -16.98
CA TYR A 270 -24.56 5.42 -16.34
C TYR A 270 -25.69 4.89 -17.22
N GLU A 271 -26.63 5.75 -17.64
CA GLU A 271 -27.78 5.34 -18.47
C GLU A 271 -27.34 4.70 -19.80
N ARG A 272 -26.25 5.21 -20.39
CA ARG A 272 -25.73 4.67 -21.64
C ARG A 272 -25.16 3.27 -21.45
N MET A 273 -24.46 3.03 -20.33
CA MET A 273 -23.83 1.75 -20.03
C MET A 273 -24.86 0.72 -19.54
N GLU A 274 -25.82 1.12 -18.69
CA GLU A 274 -26.92 0.27 -18.20
C GLU A 274 -27.80 -0.27 -19.35
N ALA A 275 -27.89 0.46 -20.47
CA ALA A 275 -28.64 0.02 -21.64
C ALA A 275 -27.93 -1.05 -22.48
N LEU A 276 -26.65 -1.35 -22.20
CA LEU A 276 -25.94 -2.46 -22.83
C LEU A 276 -26.43 -3.79 -22.25
N PRO A 277 -26.30 -4.91 -22.99
CA PRO A 277 -26.56 -6.23 -22.43
C PRO A 277 -25.72 -6.43 -21.17
N ASP A 278 -26.26 -7.15 -20.19
CA ASP A 278 -25.53 -7.49 -18.96
C ASP A 278 -24.23 -8.21 -19.33
N GLU A 279 -23.11 -7.53 -19.11
CA GLU A 279 -21.79 -7.95 -19.58
C GLU A 279 -20.99 -8.51 -18.40
N GLY A 280 -21.19 -9.80 -18.15
CA GLY A 280 -20.19 -10.67 -17.52
C GLY A 280 -19.76 -10.31 -16.09
N ASP A 281 -18.53 -10.68 -15.77
CA ASP A 281 -17.82 -10.37 -14.54
C ASP A 281 -17.22 -8.95 -14.56
N ASP A 282 -16.57 -8.54 -13.47
CA ASP A 282 -15.95 -7.21 -13.35
C ASP A 282 -15.00 -6.87 -14.50
N ALA A 283 -14.19 -7.85 -14.94
CA ALA A 283 -13.25 -7.65 -16.03
C ALA A 283 -13.95 -7.23 -17.32
N THR A 284 -15.06 -7.90 -17.67
CA THR A 284 -15.85 -7.59 -18.86
C THR A 284 -16.46 -6.19 -18.77
N LEU A 285 -17.04 -5.84 -17.62
CA LEU A 285 -17.61 -4.51 -17.39
C LEU A 285 -16.55 -3.40 -17.48
N ILE A 286 -15.36 -3.61 -16.91
CA ILE A 286 -14.25 -2.65 -16.95
C ILE A 286 -13.78 -2.44 -18.39
N GLU A 287 -13.63 -3.51 -19.17
CA GLU A 287 -13.30 -3.42 -20.60
C GLU A 287 -14.34 -2.61 -21.38
N ALA A 288 -15.64 -2.82 -21.10
CA ALA A 288 -16.73 -2.08 -21.73
C ALA A 288 -16.69 -0.59 -21.37
N LEU A 289 -16.44 -0.26 -20.10
CA LEU A 289 -16.30 1.11 -19.60
C LEU A 289 -15.12 1.83 -20.27
N ALA A 290 -13.98 1.15 -20.39
CA ALA A 290 -12.80 1.66 -21.08
C ALA A 290 -13.06 1.88 -22.59
N ALA A 291 -13.67 0.90 -23.26
CA ALA A 291 -13.98 0.97 -24.70
C ALA A 291 -14.96 2.11 -25.04
N ASN A 292 -15.87 2.43 -24.12
CA ASN A 292 -16.84 3.53 -24.26
C ASN A 292 -16.28 4.89 -23.79
N ARG A 293 -15.00 4.97 -23.43
CA ARG A 293 -14.31 6.19 -22.99
C ARG A 293 -15.04 6.89 -21.83
N CYS A 294 -15.56 6.11 -20.89
CA CYS A 294 -16.09 6.67 -19.65
C CYS A 294 -14.97 7.41 -18.90
N LEU A 295 -15.31 8.53 -18.24
CA LEU A 295 -14.40 9.45 -17.53
C LEU A 295 -13.43 10.28 -18.38
N ALA A 296 -13.44 10.14 -19.71
CA ALA A 296 -12.51 10.82 -20.60
C ALA A 296 -12.82 12.31 -20.87
N LYS A 297 -13.93 12.83 -20.33
CA LYS A 297 -14.45 14.19 -20.60
C LYS A 297 -14.47 15.04 -19.34
#